data_AF-A0A966SXV4-F1
#
_entry.id   AF-A0A966SXV4-F1
#
_cell.length_a   1.000
_cell.length_b   1.000
_cell.length_c   1.000
_cell.angle_alpha   90.00
_cell.angle_beta   90.00
_cell.angle_gamma   90.00
#
_symmetry.space_group_name_H-M   'P 1'
#
loop_
_entity.id
_entity.type
_entity.pdbx_description
1 polymer ?
#
loop_
_entity_poly.entity_id
_entity_poly.type
_entity_poly.pdbx_seq_one_letter_code
_entity_poly.pdbx_strand_id
1 'polypeptide(L)'
;MLTPEPIALRRLGKQQALGREVLRFRELIAKLGSGERTSTGLSRAEAEEAMAHLLTGQVDPAQAGAFLIAHRLRRPRACEMAGMLDAYQRQGPTLPSTDRRVVSFGTPFDGRCRDAPVLPLTALLLSAAGLAVVLHGGDAMPVKYGATHAELLTALDLPLQQLSWPQISSLFQQEGLALLHQPRHFPQAETLIPLRERIGKRPPVATLELLWSCCRDQPLQVSGFVHAPTEQLAWETWALREHQEAMTVKGLEGGVDLPNSRVSIAAHHRLGTPIERLVLHARDHGLRADEPELTTLAAWSDQAHAALGGEGPPRGIVTPVAGLTPWPGAAPPPPSAPSSPC
;
A
#
# COMPACT_ATOMS: atom_id res chain seq x y z
N MET A 1 38.13 -7.96 51.50
CA MET A 1 36.70 -7.63 51.29
C MET A 1 36.61 -6.79 50.02
N LEU A 2 35.97 -7.30 48.96
CA LEU A 2 35.70 -6.49 47.76
C LEU A 2 34.62 -5.47 48.11
N THR A 3 34.91 -4.18 47.95
CA THR A 3 33.89 -3.13 48.04
C THR A 3 32.80 -3.40 47.00
N PRO A 4 31.52 -3.52 47.40
CA PRO A 4 30.44 -3.77 46.44
C PRO A 4 30.39 -2.66 45.39
N GLU A 5 30.32 -3.04 44.12
CA GLU A 5 30.17 -2.08 43.03
C GLU A 5 28.89 -1.26 43.23
N PRO A 6 28.94 0.09 43.17
CA PRO A 6 27.75 0.92 43.19
C PRO A 6 26.73 0.45 42.16
N ILE A 7 25.46 0.29 42.57
CA ILE A 7 24.37 -0.17 41.68
C ILE A 7 24.27 0.70 40.40
N ALA A 8 24.58 1.99 40.51
CA ALA A 8 24.62 2.92 39.38
C ALA A 8 25.68 2.53 38.32
N LEU A 9 26.85 2.04 38.74
CA LEU A 9 27.93 1.63 37.83
C LEU A 9 27.63 0.29 37.14
N ARG A 10 26.92 -0.62 37.81
CA ARG A 10 26.47 -1.89 37.22
C ARG A 10 25.61 -1.67 35.97
N ARG A 11 24.69 -0.70 36.01
CA ARG A 11 23.82 -0.35 34.87
C ARG A 11 24.63 0.23 33.72
N LEU A 12 25.54 1.16 34.01
CA LEU A 12 26.39 1.79 33.01
C LEU A 12 27.30 0.77 32.31
N GLY A 13 27.96 -0.11 33.06
CA GLY A 13 28.83 -1.15 32.49
C GLY A 13 28.07 -2.12 31.59
N LYS A 14 26.87 -2.56 32.00
CA LYS A 14 26.01 -3.41 31.14
C LYS A 14 25.50 -2.69 29.90
N GLN A 15 25.25 -1.38 29.98
CA GLN A 15 24.83 -0.59 28.82
C GLN A 15 25.97 -0.39 27.82
N GLN A 16 27.17 -0.04 28.30
CA GLN A 16 28.34 0.16 27.44
C GLN A 16 28.70 -1.08 26.62
N ALA A 17 28.49 -2.28 27.18
CA ALA A 17 28.74 -3.55 26.49
C ALA A 17 27.80 -3.82 25.30
N LEU A 18 26.65 -3.14 25.20
CA LEU A 18 25.66 -3.38 24.14
C LEU A 18 25.95 -2.61 22.84
N GLY A 19 26.90 -1.67 22.84
CA GLY A 19 27.19 -0.82 21.68
C GLY A 19 26.17 0.32 21.48
N ARG A 20 26.60 1.39 20.82
CA ARG A 20 25.84 2.65 20.71
C ARG A 20 24.51 2.49 19.95
N GLU A 21 24.51 1.73 18.86
CA GLU A 21 23.32 1.56 18.00
C GLU A 21 22.20 0.80 18.71
N VAL A 22 22.54 -0.30 19.37
CA VAL A 22 21.60 -1.08 20.21
C VAL A 22 21.02 -0.22 21.32
N LEU A 23 21.85 0.62 21.98
CA LEU A 23 21.37 1.53 23.01
C LEU A 23 20.40 2.57 22.45
N ARG A 24 20.71 3.16 21.28
CA ARG A 24 19.85 4.15 20.63
C ARG A 24 18.50 3.55 20.24
N PHE A 25 18.49 2.38 19.60
CA PHE A 25 17.24 1.74 19.21
C PHE A 25 16.41 1.30 20.44
N ARG A 26 17.08 0.95 21.54
CA ARG A 26 16.40 0.68 22.82
C ARG A 26 15.68 1.91 23.38
N GLU A 27 16.23 3.11 23.21
CA GLU A 27 15.53 4.35 23.60
C GLU A 27 14.24 4.55 22.80
N LEU A 28 14.28 4.27 21.49
CA LEU A 28 13.11 4.35 20.61
C LEU A 28 12.04 3.34 21.05
N ILE A 29 12.43 2.09 21.32
CA ILE A 29 11.51 1.07 21.86
C ILE A 29 10.95 1.49 23.23
N ALA A 30 11.77 2.08 24.12
CA ALA A 30 11.32 2.48 25.45
C ALA A 30 10.23 3.57 25.39
N LYS A 31 10.30 4.49 24.41
CA LYS A 31 9.23 5.49 24.19
C LYS A 31 7.93 4.87 23.69
N LEU A 32 8.03 3.78 22.92
CA LEU A 32 6.90 3.06 22.36
C LEU A 32 6.23 2.12 23.36
N GLY A 33 7.02 1.30 24.05
CA GLY A 33 6.60 0.15 24.83
C GLY A 33 6.55 0.37 26.34
N SER A 34 6.56 1.61 26.83
CA SER A 34 6.51 1.91 28.28
C SER A 34 5.16 1.61 28.93
N GLY A 35 4.10 1.36 28.15
CA GLY A 35 2.74 1.07 28.61
C GLY A 35 1.70 2.02 28.01
N GLU A 36 0.41 1.67 28.09
CA GLU A 36 -0.68 2.44 27.47
C GLU A 36 -0.74 3.90 27.94
N ARG A 37 -0.47 4.14 29.22
CA ARG A 37 -0.57 5.48 29.86
C ARG A 37 0.75 6.25 29.88
N THR A 38 1.84 5.60 29.52
CA THR A 38 3.22 6.11 29.67
C THR A 38 3.96 6.18 28.34
N SER A 39 3.40 5.61 27.27
CA SER A 39 3.92 5.70 25.91
C SER A 39 3.84 7.16 25.45
N THR A 40 4.99 7.70 25.07
CA THR A 40 5.09 9.07 24.52
C THR A 40 5.00 9.04 23.00
N GLY A 41 5.14 7.85 22.41
CA GLY A 41 5.36 7.63 20.97
C GLY A 41 6.63 8.31 20.47
N LEU A 42 6.87 8.20 19.17
CA LEU A 42 8.00 8.81 18.49
C LEU A 42 7.59 10.12 17.82
N SER A 43 8.54 11.05 17.72
CA SER A 43 8.44 12.17 16.78
C SER A 43 8.59 11.66 15.33
N ARG A 44 8.26 12.51 14.35
CA ARG A 44 8.45 12.20 12.92
C ARG A 44 9.91 11.82 12.61
N ALA A 45 10.87 12.60 13.10
CA ALA A 45 12.29 12.35 12.92
C ALA A 45 12.76 11.04 13.58
N GLU A 46 12.26 10.71 14.77
CA GLU A 46 12.59 9.45 15.45
C GLU A 46 11.98 8.23 14.76
N ALA A 47 10.77 8.37 14.20
CA ALA A 47 10.15 7.30 13.42
C ALA A 47 10.88 7.09 12.08
N GLU A 48 11.37 8.16 11.45
CA GLU A 48 12.24 8.09 10.28
C GLU A 48 13.57 7.38 10.62
N GLU A 49 14.22 7.78 11.71
CA GLU A 49 15.44 7.14 12.21
C GLU A 49 15.22 5.64 12.48
N ALA A 50 14.16 5.30 13.21
CA ALA A 50 13.83 3.91 13.51
C ALA A 50 13.63 3.07 12.24
N MET A 51 12.83 3.58 11.29
CA MET A 51 12.57 2.88 10.04
C MET A 51 13.82 2.79 9.17
N ALA A 52 14.66 3.82 9.13
CA ALA A 52 15.92 3.80 8.42
C ALA A 52 16.86 2.71 8.93
N HIS A 53 16.97 2.52 10.25
CA HIS A 53 17.75 1.43 10.83
C HIS A 53 17.16 0.05 10.55
N LEU A 54 15.83 -0.07 10.56
CA LEU A 54 15.15 -1.31 10.20
C LEU A 54 15.45 -1.71 8.75
N LEU A 55 15.38 -0.76 7.81
CA LEU A 55 15.65 -0.99 6.39
C LEU A 55 17.11 -1.38 6.12
N THR A 56 18.08 -0.84 6.87
CA THR A 56 19.50 -1.23 6.71
C THR A 56 19.84 -2.59 7.30
N GLY A 57 18.91 -3.25 8.01
CA GLY A 57 19.15 -4.53 8.67
C GLY A 57 20.17 -4.47 9.82
N GLN A 58 20.47 -3.27 10.33
CA GLN A 58 21.47 -3.05 11.38
C GLN A 58 20.90 -3.22 12.80
N VAL A 59 19.58 -3.38 12.93
CA VAL A 59 18.90 -3.53 14.21
C VAL A 59 18.92 -4.99 14.64
N ASP A 60 19.22 -5.24 15.92
CA ASP A 60 19.09 -6.57 16.51
C ASP A 60 17.68 -7.15 16.27
N PRO A 61 17.54 -8.41 15.81
CA PRO A 61 16.23 -8.97 15.46
C PRO A 61 15.21 -8.95 16.60
N ALA A 62 15.64 -9.07 17.86
CA ALA A 62 14.74 -8.98 19.01
C ALA A 62 14.26 -7.53 19.21
N GLN A 63 15.13 -6.54 19.03
CA GLN A 63 14.76 -5.13 19.04
C GLN A 63 13.80 -4.77 17.89
N ALA A 64 14.08 -5.23 16.68
CA ALA A 64 13.21 -5.03 15.53
C ALA A 64 11.83 -5.66 15.76
N GLY A 65 11.78 -6.91 16.24
CA GLY A 65 10.53 -7.59 16.57
C GLY A 65 9.72 -6.86 17.65
N ALA A 66 10.39 -6.41 18.72
CA ALA A 66 9.77 -5.63 19.79
C ALA A 66 9.20 -4.31 19.27
N PHE A 67 9.91 -3.60 18.39
CA PHE A 67 9.43 -2.37 17.77
C PHE A 67 8.17 -2.59 16.93
N LEU A 68 8.17 -3.61 16.05
CA LEU A 68 7.03 -3.90 15.18
C LEU A 68 5.79 -4.30 15.98
N ILE A 69 5.94 -5.11 17.04
CA ILE A 69 4.83 -5.53 17.90
C ILE A 69 4.33 -4.38 18.78
N ALA A 70 5.22 -3.56 19.35
CA ALA A 70 4.82 -2.41 20.16
C ALA A 70 3.94 -1.45 19.34
N HIS A 71 4.34 -1.16 18.09
CA HIS A 71 3.51 -0.37 17.18
C HIS A 71 2.24 -1.10 16.72
N ARG A 72 2.26 -2.43 16.55
CA ARG A 72 1.03 -3.19 16.23
C ARG A 72 -0.03 -3.06 17.32
N LEU A 73 0.38 -3.13 18.58
CA LEU A 73 -0.53 -3.02 19.73
C LEU A 73 -1.02 -1.58 19.93
N ARG A 74 -0.12 -0.60 19.90
CA ARG A 74 -0.45 0.81 20.13
C ARG A 74 -1.11 1.50 18.94
N ARG A 75 -0.80 1.03 17.72
CA ARG A 75 -0.99 1.72 16.43
C ARG A 75 -0.09 2.96 16.29
N PRO A 76 0.58 3.15 15.14
CA PRO A 76 1.32 4.39 14.88
C PRO A 76 0.38 5.60 14.85
N ARG A 77 0.85 6.75 15.36
CA ARG A 77 0.26 8.06 15.10
C ARG A 77 0.63 8.51 13.68
N ALA A 78 -0.15 9.43 13.11
CA ALA A 78 0.10 9.97 11.78
C ALA A 78 1.51 10.55 11.60
N CYS A 79 2.04 11.25 12.60
CA CYS A 79 3.42 11.79 12.54
C CYS A 79 4.49 10.71 12.51
N GLU A 80 4.24 9.56 13.16
CA GLU A 80 5.16 8.42 13.13
C GLU A 80 5.08 7.72 11.77
N MET A 81 3.87 7.53 11.24
CA MET A 81 3.68 6.97 9.90
C MET A 81 4.34 7.85 8.82
N ALA A 82 4.19 9.18 8.93
CA ALA A 82 4.86 10.12 8.03
C ALA A 82 6.40 9.96 8.09
N GLY A 83 6.98 9.86 9.29
CA GLY A 83 8.42 9.65 9.45
C GLY A 83 8.89 8.32 8.87
N MET A 84 8.16 7.23 9.09
CA MET A 84 8.50 5.95 8.48
C MET A 84 8.41 6.01 6.94
N LEU A 85 7.43 6.74 6.38
CA LEU A 85 7.32 6.99 4.95
C LEU A 85 8.47 7.84 4.41
N ASP A 86 8.99 8.80 5.18
CA ASP A 86 10.16 9.60 4.81
C ASP A 86 11.40 8.71 4.67
N ALA A 87 11.57 7.73 5.56
CA ALA A 87 12.66 6.75 5.44
C ALA A 87 12.53 5.90 4.18
N TYR A 88 11.30 5.44 3.85
CA TYR A 88 11.01 4.73 2.60
C TYR A 88 11.29 5.59 1.37
N GLN A 89 10.91 6.87 1.38
CA GLN A 89 11.19 7.80 0.27
C GLN A 89 12.70 8.03 0.09
N ARG A 90 13.45 8.13 1.20
CA ARG A 90 14.88 8.41 1.17
C ARG A 90 15.74 7.23 0.71
N GLN A 91 15.34 6.00 1.07
CA GLN A 91 16.13 4.80 0.79
C GLN A 91 15.56 3.92 -0.33
N GLY A 92 14.29 4.12 -0.67
CA GLY A 92 13.59 3.36 -1.69
C GLY A 92 13.87 3.85 -3.11
N PRO A 93 13.53 3.03 -4.12
CA PRO A 93 13.66 3.42 -5.50
C PRO A 93 12.68 4.55 -5.85
N THR A 94 13.04 5.39 -6.83
CA THR A 94 12.22 6.54 -7.27
C THR A 94 12.04 6.52 -8.79
N LEU A 95 10.80 6.48 -9.25
CA LEU A 95 10.42 6.55 -10.66
C LEU A 95 10.70 7.96 -11.21
N PRO A 96 11.06 8.09 -12.50
CA PRO A 96 11.21 9.41 -13.11
C PRO A 96 9.87 10.15 -13.20
N SER A 97 9.92 11.47 -13.39
CA SER A 97 8.76 12.29 -13.73
C SER A 97 8.18 11.88 -15.09
N THR A 98 6.89 12.16 -15.30
CA THR A 98 6.17 11.96 -16.55
C THR A 98 5.13 13.06 -16.75
N ASP A 99 4.80 13.38 -17.99
CA ASP A 99 3.76 14.37 -18.34
C ASP A 99 2.33 13.79 -18.17
N ARG A 100 2.21 12.48 -17.94
CA ARG A 100 0.93 11.81 -17.69
C ARG A 100 0.50 12.01 -16.24
N ARG A 101 -0.81 12.11 -16.01
CA ARG A 101 -1.35 12.03 -14.65
C ARG A 101 -1.05 10.64 -14.08
N VAL A 102 -0.39 10.60 -12.92
CA VAL A 102 0.02 9.36 -12.26
C VAL A 102 -1.00 8.92 -11.22
N VAL A 103 -1.35 7.64 -11.21
CA VAL A 103 -2.17 6.97 -10.20
C VAL A 103 -1.35 5.88 -9.53
N SER A 104 -1.15 5.96 -8.22
CA SER A 104 -0.39 4.96 -7.45
C SER A 104 -1.33 4.18 -6.54
N PHE A 105 -1.38 2.86 -6.71
CA PHE A 105 -2.30 2.00 -5.95
C PHE A 105 -1.61 1.32 -4.77
N GLY A 106 -2.03 1.70 -3.57
CA GLY A 106 -1.66 1.07 -2.30
C GLY A 106 -2.61 -0.05 -1.90
N THR A 107 -2.14 -1.29 -2.02
CA THR A 107 -2.88 -2.51 -1.63
C THR A 107 -2.08 -3.36 -0.65
N PRO A 108 -2.71 -4.23 0.17
CA PRO A 108 -1.99 -5.11 1.08
C PRO A 108 -1.03 -6.04 0.34
N PHE A 109 0.23 -6.12 0.78
CA PHE A 109 1.25 -6.95 0.12
C PHE A 109 1.08 -8.44 0.38
N ASP A 110 0.28 -8.83 1.38
CA ASP A 110 0.00 -10.24 1.68
C ASP A 110 -0.99 -10.89 0.69
N GLY A 111 -1.43 -10.15 -0.33
CA GLY A 111 -2.15 -10.69 -1.47
C GLY A 111 -3.64 -10.93 -1.25
N ARG A 112 -4.26 -11.48 -2.29
CA ARG A 112 -5.69 -11.82 -2.35
C ARG A 112 -5.89 -13.33 -2.22
N CYS A 113 -6.87 -13.75 -1.42
CA CYS A 113 -7.12 -15.19 -1.18
C CYS A 113 -8.52 -15.65 -1.58
N ARG A 114 -9.50 -14.74 -1.69
CA ARG A 114 -10.91 -15.11 -1.84
C ARG A 114 -11.50 -14.66 -3.17
N ASP A 115 -11.41 -13.37 -3.46
CA ASP A 115 -12.11 -12.77 -4.59
C ASP A 115 -11.14 -12.52 -5.74
N ALA A 116 -11.49 -12.84 -6.99
CA ALA A 116 -10.67 -12.61 -8.17
C ALA A 116 -10.27 -11.12 -8.30
N PRO A 117 -8.97 -10.77 -8.22
CA PRO A 117 -8.51 -9.39 -8.36
C PRO A 117 -8.83 -8.80 -9.73
N VAL A 118 -9.28 -7.55 -9.74
CA VAL A 118 -9.50 -6.78 -11.00
C VAL A 118 -8.51 -5.64 -11.18
N LEU A 119 -7.69 -5.33 -10.16
CA LEU A 119 -6.70 -4.26 -10.25
C LEU A 119 -5.68 -4.41 -11.39
N PRO A 120 -5.14 -5.60 -11.71
CA PRO A 120 -4.23 -5.74 -12.86
C PRO A 120 -4.90 -5.29 -14.18
N LEU A 121 -6.16 -5.70 -14.40
CA LEU A 121 -6.95 -5.29 -15.56
C LEU A 121 -7.24 -3.79 -15.55
N THR A 122 -7.57 -3.24 -14.37
CA THR A 122 -7.74 -1.80 -14.17
C THR A 122 -6.49 -1.03 -14.56
N ALA A 123 -5.32 -1.49 -14.13
CA ALA A 123 -4.05 -0.83 -14.41
C ALA A 123 -3.79 -0.77 -15.92
N LEU A 124 -4.04 -1.87 -16.64
CA LEU A 124 -3.92 -1.92 -18.09
C LEU A 124 -4.91 -0.97 -18.78
N LEU A 125 -6.17 -0.94 -18.34
CA LEU A 125 -7.19 -0.04 -18.90
C LEU A 125 -6.85 1.43 -18.67
N LEU A 126 -6.42 1.81 -17.47
CA LEU A 126 -6.02 3.17 -17.15
C LEU A 126 -4.76 3.60 -17.92
N SER A 127 -3.79 2.68 -18.08
CA SER A 127 -2.59 2.91 -18.90
C SER A 127 -2.96 3.12 -20.37
N ALA A 128 -3.84 2.28 -20.93
CA ALA A 128 -4.36 2.41 -22.29
C ALA A 128 -5.19 3.70 -22.49
N ALA A 129 -5.83 4.20 -21.42
CA ALA A 129 -6.52 5.49 -21.41
C ALA A 129 -5.57 6.71 -21.27
N GLY A 130 -4.26 6.50 -21.27
CA GLY A 130 -3.25 7.56 -21.26
C GLY A 130 -2.82 8.05 -19.87
N LEU A 131 -3.26 7.40 -18.79
CA LEU A 131 -2.73 7.64 -17.46
C LEU A 131 -1.42 6.89 -17.25
N ALA A 132 -0.64 7.31 -16.26
CA ALA A 132 0.45 6.52 -15.73
C ALA A 132 -0.02 5.81 -14.45
N VAL A 133 0.25 4.50 -14.34
CA VAL A 133 -0.21 3.64 -13.25
C VAL A 133 0.98 2.98 -12.59
N VAL A 134 1.01 3.07 -11.26
CA VAL A 134 2.02 2.44 -10.43
C VAL A 134 1.35 1.42 -9.51
N LEU A 135 1.77 0.17 -9.66
CA LEU A 135 1.51 -0.92 -8.72
C LEU A 135 2.78 -1.20 -7.92
N HIS A 136 2.62 -1.58 -6.66
CA HIS A 136 3.75 -2.03 -5.84
C HIS A 136 3.33 -3.20 -4.96
N GLY A 137 4.26 -4.13 -4.75
CA GLY A 137 4.02 -5.38 -4.03
C GLY A 137 5.30 -6.19 -3.89
N GLY A 138 5.20 -7.39 -3.32
CA GLY A 138 6.31 -8.34 -3.25
C GLY A 138 5.87 -9.74 -3.67
N ASP A 139 6.65 -10.73 -3.27
CA ASP A 139 6.25 -12.14 -3.36
C ASP A 139 5.19 -12.46 -2.30
N ALA A 140 4.63 -13.68 -2.37
CA ALA A 140 3.66 -14.16 -1.39
C ALA A 140 4.23 -14.06 0.02
N MET A 141 3.54 -13.31 0.90
CA MET A 141 4.06 -12.98 2.23
C MET A 141 2.96 -13.08 3.31
N PRO A 142 3.36 -13.18 4.60
CA PRO A 142 2.45 -13.31 5.72
C PRO A 142 1.53 -12.08 5.85
N VAL A 143 0.31 -12.26 6.33
CA VAL A 143 -0.20 -13.49 7.00
C VAL A 143 -1.02 -14.40 6.07
N LYS A 144 -1.19 -13.99 4.83
CA LYS A 144 -2.14 -14.61 3.91
C LYS A 144 -1.50 -15.52 2.87
N TYR A 145 -0.33 -15.12 2.35
CA TYR A 145 0.29 -15.78 1.20
C TYR A 145 -0.67 -15.88 0.00
N GLY A 146 -1.46 -14.82 -0.22
CA GLY A 146 -2.40 -14.74 -1.32
C GLY A 146 -1.74 -14.38 -2.64
N ALA A 147 -2.53 -14.40 -3.73
CA ALA A 147 -2.08 -13.99 -5.05
C ALA A 147 -1.59 -12.54 -5.06
N THR A 148 -0.40 -12.35 -5.61
CA THR A 148 0.30 -11.07 -5.70
C THR A 148 0.10 -10.39 -7.04
N HIS A 149 0.33 -9.07 -7.11
CA HIS A 149 0.33 -8.35 -8.39
C HIS A 149 1.35 -8.92 -9.39
N ALA A 150 2.49 -9.41 -8.91
CA ALA A 150 3.52 -10.01 -9.75
C ALA A 150 3.02 -11.31 -10.40
N GLU A 151 2.39 -12.21 -9.63
CA GLU A 151 1.81 -13.45 -10.15
C GLU A 151 0.66 -13.19 -11.12
N LEU A 152 -0.23 -12.24 -10.78
CA LEU A 152 -1.37 -11.89 -11.62
C LEU A 152 -0.93 -11.25 -12.94
N LEU A 153 0.04 -10.34 -12.92
CA LEU A 153 0.59 -9.77 -14.16
C LEU A 153 1.34 -10.82 -14.98
N THR A 154 2.07 -11.74 -14.34
CA THR A 154 2.71 -12.87 -15.05
C THR A 154 1.69 -13.78 -15.72
N ALA A 155 0.56 -14.03 -15.05
CA ALA A 155 -0.55 -14.80 -15.58
C ALA A 155 -1.31 -14.08 -16.71
N LEU A 156 -1.01 -12.79 -16.96
CA LEU A 156 -1.44 -12.00 -18.13
C LEU A 156 -0.31 -11.84 -19.16
N ASP A 157 0.71 -12.70 -19.13
CA ASP A 157 1.89 -12.64 -19.99
C ASP A 157 2.74 -11.36 -19.84
N LEU A 158 2.65 -10.70 -18.68
CA LEU A 158 3.40 -9.48 -18.33
C LEU A 158 4.30 -9.72 -17.10
N PRO A 159 5.45 -10.41 -17.24
CA PRO A 159 6.33 -10.76 -16.13
C PRO A 159 7.19 -9.56 -15.66
N LEU A 160 6.54 -8.45 -15.30
CA LEU A 160 7.20 -7.18 -14.95
C LEU A 160 8.15 -7.30 -13.76
N GLN A 161 7.92 -8.26 -12.85
CA GLN A 161 8.80 -8.54 -11.72
C GLN A 161 10.19 -9.03 -12.14
N GLN A 162 10.38 -9.46 -13.39
CA GLN A 162 11.69 -9.87 -13.90
C GLN A 162 12.52 -8.68 -14.42
N LEU A 163 11.89 -7.54 -14.66
CA LEU A 163 12.56 -6.34 -15.17
C LEU A 163 13.44 -5.71 -14.08
N SER A 164 14.56 -5.12 -14.47
CA SER A 164 15.39 -4.30 -13.57
C SER A 164 14.76 -2.92 -13.34
N TRP A 165 15.20 -2.19 -12.31
CA TRP A 165 14.69 -0.84 -12.05
C TRP A 165 14.81 0.13 -13.24
N PRO A 166 15.93 0.17 -14.00
CA PRO A 166 16.01 0.96 -15.23
C PRO A 166 15.00 0.54 -16.30
N GLN A 167 14.73 -0.76 -16.45
CA GLN A 167 13.72 -1.26 -17.40
C GLN A 167 12.31 -0.87 -16.96
N ILE A 168 11.98 -0.97 -15.67
CA ILE A 168 10.71 -0.47 -15.12
C ILE A 168 10.56 1.03 -15.32
N SER A 169 11.63 1.81 -15.12
CA SER A 169 11.63 3.25 -15.33
C SER A 169 11.38 3.61 -16.80
N SER A 170 12.00 2.88 -17.74
CA SER A 170 11.75 3.04 -19.18
C SER A 170 10.32 2.69 -19.56
N LEU A 171 9.82 1.54 -19.08
CA LEU A 171 8.44 1.11 -19.32
C LEU A 171 7.43 2.12 -18.76
N PHE A 172 7.69 2.67 -17.58
CA PHE A 172 6.86 3.70 -16.97
C PHE A 172 6.78 4.96 -17.84
N GLN A 173 7.90 5.42 -18.40
CA GLN A 173 7.91 6.59 -19.28
C GLN A 173 7.24 6.33 -20.64
N GLN A 174 7.44 5.15 -21.21
CA GLN A 174 6.95 4.78 -22.55
C GLN A 174 5.47 4.39 -22.53
N GLU A 175 5.11 3.48 -21.64
CA GLU A 175 3.80 2.84 -21.61
C GLU A 175 2.91 3.35 -20.48
N GLY A 176 3.47 4.04 -19.48
CA GLY A 176 2.72 4.52 -18.33
C GLY A 176 2.40 3.42 -17.34
N LEU A 177 3.14 2.31 -17.33
CA LEU A 177 2.92 1.22 -16.39
C LEU A 177 4.20 0.90 -15.62
N ALA A 178 4.09 0.80 -14.30
CA ALA A 178 5.17 0.34 -13.43
C ALA A 178 4.69 -0.69 -12.41
N LEU A 179 5.48 -1.74 -12.23
CA LEU A 179 5.42 -2.62 -11.06
C LEU A 179 6.70 -2.46 -10.25
N LEU A 180 6.57 -1.96 -9.02
CA LEU A 180 7.62 -2.11 -8.02
C LEU A 180 7.48 -3.46 -7.33
N HIS A 181 8.29 -4.43 -7.76
CA HIS A 181 8.49 -5.70 -7.06
C HIS A 181 9.55 -5.56 -5.97
N GLN A 182 9.13 -5.58 -4.70
CA GLN A 182 9.98 -5.30 -3.53
C GLN A 182 11.24 -6.16 -3.45
N PRO A 183 11.20 -7.50 -3.62
CA PRO A 183 12.40 -8.33 -3.54
C PRO A 183 13.49 -7.90 -4.53
N ARG A 184 13.10 -7.40 -5.71
CA ARG A 184 14.02 -7.00 -6.78
C ARG A 184 14.40 -5.52 -6.74
N HIS A 185 13.47 -4.65 -6.39
CA HIS A 185 13.62 -3.20 -6.54
C HIS A 185 13.84 -2.46 -5.23
N PHE A 186 13.53 -3.09 -4.08
CA PHE A 186 13.74 -2.50 -2.76
C PHE A 186 14.23 -3.56 -1.75
N PRO A 187 15.41 -4.18 -1.97
CA PRO A 187 15.93 -5.27 -1.15
C PRO A 187 16.13 -4.90 0.34
N GLN A 188 16.31 -3.62 0.65
CA GLN A 188 16.36 -3.14 2.04
C GLN A 188 15.04 -3.39 2.78
N ALA A 189 13.88 -3.13 2.15
CA ALA A 189 12.58 -3.44 2.73
C ALA A 189 12.34 -4.95 2.85
N GLU A 190 12.93 -5.74 1.93
CA GLU A 190 12.85 -7.20 1.95
C GLU A 190 13.47 -7.83 3.19
N THR A 191 14.46 -7.17 3.82
CA THR A 191 15.08 -7.62 5.07
C THR A 191 14.08 -7.78 6.23
N LEU A 192 12.91 -7.14 6.15
CA LEU A 192 11.86 -7.21 7.16
C LEU A 192 10.95 -8.44 6.98
N ILE A 193 10.94 -9.08 5.81
CA ILE A 193 10.05 -10.21 5.53
C ILE A 193 10.33 -11.41 6.46
N PRO A 194 11.58 -11.87 6.68
CA PRO A 194 11.85 -12.97 7.61
C PRO A 194 11.36 -12.72 9.04
N LEU A 195 11.37 -11.46 9.48
CA LEU A 195 10.84 -11.07 10.79
C LEU A 195 9.31 -11.10 10.81
N ARG A 196 8.65 -10.65 9.73
CA ARG A 196 7.19 -10.73 9.56
C ARG A 196 6.68 -12.18 9.60
N GLU A 197 7.42 -13.10 8.96
CA GLU A 197 7.14 -14.54 8.99
C GLU A 197 7.09 -15.06 10.43
N ARG A 198 8.13 -14.77 11.21
CA ARG A 198 8.23 -15.21 12.60
C ARG A 198 7.18 -14.56 13.51
N ILE A 199 6.80 -13.31 13.24
CA ILE A 199 5.79 -12.58 14.01
C ILE A 199 4.38 -13.10 13.74
N GLY A 200 4.05 -13.46 12.49
CA GLY A 200 2.74 -14.01 12.13
C GLY A 200 1.57 -13.01 12.27
N LYS A 201 1.85 -11.70 12.23
CA LYS A 201 0.88 -10.59 12.28
C LYS A 201 1.32 -9.48 11.34
N ARG A 202 0.36 -8.75 10.77
CA ARG A 202 0.64 -7.54 9.97
C ARG A 202 1.30 -6.46 10.85
N PRO A 203 2.58 -6.11 10.63
CA PRO A 203 3.24 -5.03 11.37
C PRO A 203 2.71 -3.65 10.93
N PRO A 204 3.10 -2.54 11.61
CA PRO A 204 2.82 -1.19 11.11
C PRO A 204 3.29 -0.94 9.67
N VAL A 205 4.38 -1.61 9.25
CA VAL A 205 4.91 -1.53 7.88
C VAL A 205 3.88 -1.96 6.83
N ALA A 206 2.99 -2.91 7.16
CA ALA A 206 1.91 -3.29 6.25
C ALA A 206 0.87 -2.18 6.01
N THR A 207 0.75 -1.21 6.93
CA THR A 207 -0.07 0.00 6.69
C THR A 207 0.74 1.08 5.97
N LEU A 208 2.03 1.21 6.28
CA LEU A 208 2.94 2.08 5.55
C LEU A 208 2.94 1.76 4.05
N GLU A 209 3.03 0.47 3.70
CA GLU A 209 2.99 -0.03 2.33
C GLU A 209 1.74 0.47 1.58
N LEU A 210 0.60 0.64 2.24
CA LEU A 210 -0.64 1.16 1.61
C LEU A 210 -0.57 2.66 1.26
N LEU A 211 0.32 3.39 1.92
CA LEU A 211 0.42 4.86 1.85
C LEU A 211 1.67 5.33 1.10
N TRP A 212 2.58 4.40 0.79
CA TRP A 212 3.83 4.70 0.11
C TRP A 212 3.62 4.84 -1.40
N SER A 213 4.47 5.66 -2.01
CA SER A 213 4.63 5.75 -3.45
C SER A 213 6.10 5.89 -3.78
N CYS A 214 6.53 5.23 -4.85
CA CYS A 214 7.87 5.37 -5.40
C CYS A 214 7.94 6.44 -6.51
N CYS A 215 6.92 7.29 -6.67
CA CYS A 215 6.93 8.34 -7.68
C CYS A 215 7.81 9.53 -7.25
N ARG A 216 8.51 10.15 -8.20
CA ARG A 216 9.22 11.42 -7.97
C ARG A 216 8.25 12.56 -7.68
N ASP A 217 7.20 12.67 -8.50
CA ASP A 217 6.13 13.64 -8.33
C ASP A 217 4.97 12.99 -7.56
N GLN A 218 4.18 13.81 -6.88
CA GLN A 218 3.07 13.29 -6.07
C GLN A 218 1.96 12.76 -6.99
N PRO A 219 1.65 11.45 -6.96
CA PRO A 219 0.56 10.89 -7.75
C PRO A 219 -0.80 11.19 -7.11
N LEU A 220 -1.89 10.85 -7.81
CA LEU A 220 -3.12 10.48 -7.12
C LEU A 220 -2.85 9.18 -6.35
N GLN A 221 -2.71 9.25 -5.03
CA GLN A 221 -2.55 8.06 -4.19
C GLN A 221 -3.92 7.41 -3.95
N VAL A 222 -4.08 6.13 -4.32
CA VAL A 222 -5.30 5.37 -4.08
C VAL A 222 -5.01 4.26 -3.09
N SER A 223 -5.58 4.31 -1.89
CA SER A 223 -5.26 3.39 -0.80
C SER A 223 -6.46 2.58 -0.34
N GLY A 224 -6.28 1.26 -0.24
CA GLY A 224 -7.28 0.37 0.33
C GLY A 224 -7.32 0.42 1.86
N PHE A 225 -8.50 0.22 2.46
CA PHE A 225 -8.61 0.07 3.91
C PHE A 225 -9.70 -0.93 4.33
N VAL A 226 -9.58 -1.46 5.55
CA VAL A 226 -10.55 -2.43 6.11
C VAL A 226 -11.43 -1.85 7.22
N HIS A 227 -10.95 -0.83 7.94
CA HIS A 227 -11.68 -0.20 9.04
C HIS A 227 -11.35 1.29 9.17
N ALA A 228 -12.28 2.08 9.71
CA ALA A 228 -12.18 3.54 9.79
C ALA A 228 -10.87 4.08 10.41
N PRO A 229 -10.28 3.45 11.46
CA PRO A 229 -8.99 3.93 11.99
C PRO A 229 -7.81 3.90 11.00
N THR A 230 -7.80 2.97 10.03
CA THR A 230 -6.74 2.94 9.00
C THR A 230 -6.93 4.09 8.02
N GLU A 231 -8.17 4.35 7.65
CA GLU A 231 -8.52 5.45 6.76
C GLU A 231 -8.19 6.80 7.40
N GLN A 232 -8.55 7.01 8.66
CA GLN A 232 -8.22 8.23 9.39
C GLN A 232 -6.71 8.44 9.47
N LEU A 233 -5.94 7.39 9.78
CA LEU A 233 -4.49 7.45 9.80
C LEU A 233 -3.92 7.85 8.44
N ALA A 234 -4.49 7.35 7.33
CA ALA A 234 -4.09 7.72 5.98
C ALA A 234 -4.28 9.22 5.73
N TRP A 235 -5.47 9.75 6.01
CA TRP A 235 -5.77 11.17 5.83
C TRP A 235 -4.87 12.09 6.64
N GLU A 236 -4.69 11.80 7.93
CA GLU A 236 -3.83 12.59 8.81
C GLU A 236 -2.35 12.53 8.35
N THR A 237 -1.89 11.37 7.89
CA THR A 237 -0.52 11.18 7.40
C THR A 237 -0.28 11.96 6.11
N TRP A 238 -1.21 11.90 5.16
CA TRP A 238 -1.12 12.66 3.91
C TRP A 238 -1.21 14.16 4.14
N ALA A 239 -2.02 14.62 5.09
CA ALA A 239 -2.06 16.03 5.48
C ALA A 239 -0.70 16.52 6.02
N LEU A 240 -0.04 15.74 6.88
CA LEU A 240 1.31 16.06 7.40
C LEU A 240 2.42 16.02 6.34
N ARG A 241 2.19 15.33 5.23
CA ARG A 241 3.12 15.26 4.08
C ARG A 241 2.70 16.21 2.94
N GLU A 242 1.68 17.05 3.16
CA GLU A 242 1.15 17.99 2.17
C GLU A 242 0.83 17.31 0.82
N HIS A 243 0.25 16.11 0.92
CA HIS A 243 -0.07 15.32 -0.26
C HIS A 243 -1.21 15.96 -1.05
N GLN A 244 -1.01 16.19 -2.34
CA GLN A 244 -1.91 17.03 -3.15
C GLN A 244 -3.27 16.37 -3.41
N GLU A 245 -3.30 15.07 -3.70
CA GLU A 245 -4.53 14.39 -4.09
C GLU A 245 -4.49 12.92 -3.68
N ALA A 246 -5.52 12.46 -2.97
CA ALA A 246 -5.61 11.07 -2.56
C ALA A 246 -7.05 10.56 -2.56
N MET A 247 -7.17 9.25 -2.61
CA MET A 247 -8.42 8.52 -2.52
C MET A 247 -8.26 7.33 -1.58
N THR A 248 -9.27 7.10 -0.72
CA THR A 248 -9.38 5.88 0.08
C THR A 248 -10.51 5.02 -0.46
N VAL A 249 -10.32 3.71 -0.41
CA VAL A 249 -11.31 2.74 -0.90
C VAL A 249 -11.48 1.63 0.12
N LYS A 250 -12.72 1.40 0.57
CA LYS A 250 -13.04 0.24 1.43
C LYS A 250 -13.22 -1.01 0.56
N GLY A 251 -12.15 -1.40 -0.13
CA GLY A 251 -12.21 -2.45 -1.12
C GLY A 251 -12.20 -3.86 -0.54
N LEU A 252 -12.33 -4.83 -1.44
CA LEU A 252 -12.27 -6.24 -1.13
C LEU A 252 -10.93 -6.58 -0.46
N GLU A 253 -11.01 -7.32 0.65
CA GLU A 253 -9.86 -7.73 1.47
C GLU A 253 -8.86 -6.62 1.88
N GLY A 254 -9.31 -5.35 1.88
CA GLY A 254 -8.46 -4.20 2.18
C GLY A 254 -7.67 -3.65 0.99
N GLY A 255 -7.91 -4.16 -0.22
CA GLY A 255 -7.42 -3.59 -1.46
C GLY A 255 -8.29 -2.44 -1.95
N VAL A 256 -8.20 -2.15 -3.25
CA VAL A 256 -8.88 -1.03 -3.91
C VAL A 256 -9.98 -1.46 -4.88
N ASP A 257 -10.17 -2.78 -5.06
CA ASP A 257 -11.26 -3.32 -5.87
C ASP A 257 -12.59 -3.07 -5.15
N LEU A 258 -13.54 -2.45 -5.85
CA LEU A 258 -14.86 -2.17 -5.32
C LEU A 258 -15.70 -3.45 -5.25
N PRO A 259 -16.40 -3.71 -4.14
CA PRO A 259 -17.36 -4.80 -4.08
C PRO A 259 -18.59 -4.53 -4.96
N ASN A 260 -19.05 -5.59 -5.63
CA ASN A 260 -20.34 -5.71 -6.29
C ASN A 260 -21.45 -6.14 -5.32
N SER A 261 -21.14 -7.04 -4.39
CA SER A 261 -22.12 -7.68 -3.48
C SER A 261 -22.65 -6.76 -2.38
N ARG A 262 -22.04 -5.60 -2.19
CA ARG A 262 -22.42 -4.61 -1.17
C ARG A 262 -22.15 -3.19 -1.61
N VAL A 263 -22.67 -2.22 -0.84
CA VAL A 263 -22.36 -0.81 -1.07
C VAL A 263 -20.84 -0.57 -0.96
N SER A 264 -20.33 0.12 -1.96
CA SER A 264 -18.95 0.53 -2.08
C SER A 264 -18.76 1.89 -1.42
N ILE A 265 -17.72 2.02 -0.59
CA ILE A 265 -17.38 3.26 0.11
C ILE A 265 -16.00 3.69 -0.33
N ALA A 266 -15.91 4.89 -0.87
CA ALA A 266 -14.66 5.56 -1.18
C ALA A 266 -14.70 7.00 -0.66
N ALA A 267 -13.54 7.65 -0.61
CA ALA A 267 -13.45 9.08 -0.40
C ALA A 267 -12.34 9.67 -1.25
N HIS A 268 -12.58 10.85 -1.80
CA HIS A 268 -11.59 11.63 -2.54
C HIS A 268 -11.26 12.90 -1.76
N HIS A 269 -10.01 13.33 -1.85
CA HIS A 269 -9.56 14.56 -1.23
C HIS A 269 -8.48 15.19 -2.09
N ARG A 270 -8.65 16.49 -2.35
CA ARG A 270 -7.62 17.37 -2.87
C ARG A 270 -7.22 18.36 -1.78
N LEU A 271 -5.92 18.61 -1.62
CA LEU A 271 -5.42 19.54 -0.61
C LEU A 271 -6.12 20.90 -0.73
N GLY A 272 -6.63 21.41 0.39
CA GLY A 272 -7.41 22.65 0.45
C GLY A 272 -8.91 22.50 0.17
N THR A 273 -9.40 21.27 -0.08
CA THR A 273 -10.84 20.97 -0.25
C THR A 273 -11.34 20.03 0.85
N PRO A 274 -12.65 20.02 1.17
CA PRO A 274 -13.22 19.00 2.05
C PRO A 274 -13.08 17.58 1.45
N ILE A 275 -12.99 16.57 2.31
CA ILE A 275 -13.04 15.17 1.88
C ILE A 275 -14.44 14.86 1.32
N GLU A 276 -14.51 14.47 0.06
CA GLU A 276 -15.74 14.04 -0.61
C GLU A 276 -15.95 12.55 -0.40
N ARG A 277 -17.11 12.17 0.16
CA ARG A 277 -17.48 10.76 0.40
C ARG A 277 -18.29 10.23 -0.77
N LEU A 278 -17.83 9.13 -1.34
CA LEU A 278 -18.49 8.42 -2.43
C LEU A 278 -19.15 7.16 -1.89
N VAL A 279 -20.45 7.05 -2.11
CA VAL A 279 -21.25 5.86 -1.79
C VAL A 279 -21.77 5.32 -3.11
N LEU A 280 -21.21 4.20 -3.54
CA LEU A 280 -21.44 3.64 -4.88
C LEU A 280 -22.18 2.30 -4.76
N HIS A 281 -23.18 2.07 -5.60
CA HIS A 281 -23.77 0.75 -5.78
C HIS A 281 -23.42 0.21 -7.15
N ALA A 282 -22.84 -0.99 -7.21
CA ALA A 282 -22.47 -1.64 -8.46
C ALA A 282 -23.66 -1.74 -9.44
N ARG A 283 -24.87 -2.00 -8.91
CA ARG A 283 -26.11 -2.06 -9.69
C ARG A 283 -26.44 -0.78 -10.46
N ASP A 284 -26.01 0.37 -9.97
CA ASP A 284 -26.24 1.67 -10.61
C ASP A 284 -25.35 1.83 -11.85
N HIS A 285 -24.32 0.98 -11.98
CA HIS A 285 -23.41 0.87 -13.11
C HIS A 285 -23.64 -0.43 -13.93
N GLY A 286 -24.80 -1.07 -13.79
CA GLY A 286 -25.16 -2.27 -14.54
C GLY A 286 -24.56 -3.57 -14.02
N LEU A 287 -23.84 -3.55 -12.90
CA LEU A 287 -23.23 -4.72 -12.28
C LEU A 287 -24.18 -5.38 -11.29
N ARG A 288 -24.52 -6.65 -11.53
CA ARG A 288 -25.49 -7.40 -10.71
C ARG A 288 -24.99 -8.75 -10.21
N ALA A 289 -23.84 -9.19 -10.69
CA ALA A 289 -23.23 -10.44 -10.25
C ALA A 289 -22.33 -10.20 -9.04
N ASP A 290 -22.24 -11.20 -8.16
CA ASP A 290 -21.26 -11.22 -7.07
C ASP A 290 -19.82 -11.29 -7.61
N GLU A 291 -18.86 -11.07 -6.71
CA GLU A 291 -17.44 -11.19 -7.04
C GLU A 291 -17.08 -12.63 -7.48
N PRO A 292 -16.29 -12.81 -8.56
CA PRO A 292 -15.78 -14.13 -8.90
C PRO A 292 -14.83 -14.63 -7.81
N GLU A 293 -14.84 -15.92 -7.53
CA GLU A 293 -13.90 -16.54 -6.59
C GLU A 293 -12.51 -16.71 -7.24
N LEU A 294 -11.45 -16.43 -6.48
CA LEU A 294 -10.08 -16.74 -6.83
C LEU A 294 -9.76 -18.20 -6.48
N THR A 295 -10.01 -19.11 -7.40
CA THR A 295 -9.75 -20.55 -7.20
C THR A 295 -8.31 -20.94 -7.54
N THR A 296 -7.83 -20.54 -8.72
CA THR A 296 -6.45 -20.75 -9.19
C THR A 296 -6.01 -19.58 -10.06
N LEU A 297 -4.69 -19.36 -10.18
CA LEU A 297 -4.15 -18.35 -11.09
C LEU A 297 -4.47 -18.65 -12.56
N ALA A 298 -4.55 -19.93 -12.95
CA ALA A 298 -4.93 -20.32 -14.30
C ALA A 298 -6.39 -19.98 -14.62
N ALA A 299 -7.33 -20.34 -13.73
CA ALA A 299 -8.74 -19.98 -13.91
C ALA A 299 -8.95 -18.46 -13.88
N TRP A 300 -8.19 -17.75 -13.05
CA TRP A 300 -8.20 -16.29 -13.04
C TRP A 300 -7.65 -15.71 -14.37
N SER A 301 -6.55 -16.26 -14.91
CA SER A 301 -5.97 -15.85 -16.19
C SER A 301 -6.98 -16.01 -17.34
N ASP A 302 -7.63 -17.16 -17.44
CA ASP A 302 -8.64 -17.41 -18.49
C ASP A 302 -9.77 -16.36 -18.45
N GLN A 303 -10.28 -16.06 -17.25
CA GLN A 303 -11.30 -15.03 -17.04
C GLN A 303 -10.77 -13.62 -17.39
N ALA A 304 -9.54 -13.32 -17.00
CA ALA A 304 -8.91 -12.03 -17.22
C ALA A 304 -8.61 -11.78 -18.71
N HIS A 305 -8.20 -12.80 -19.47
CA HIS A 305 -8.05 -12.70 -20.93
C HIS A 305 -9.39 -12.54 -21.64
N ALA A 306 -10.42 -13.31 -21.24
CA ALA A 306 -11.77 -13.14 -21.78
C ALA A 306 -12.27 -11.70 -21.57
N ALA A 307 -12.07 -11.17 -20.36
CA ALA A 307 -12.41 -9.81 -19.99
C ALA A 307 -11.75 -8.74 -20.84
N LEU A 308 -10.44 -8.85 -21.06
CA LEU A 308 -9.68 -7.94 -21.93
C LEU A 308 -10.16 -8.02 -23.39
N GLY A 309 -10.64 -9.20 -23.82
CA GLY A 309 -11.31 -9.40 -25.11
C GLY A 309 -12.75 -8.88 -25.17
N GLY A 310 -13.29 -8.34 -24.08
CA GLY A 310 -14.67 -7.85 -24.00
C GLY A 310 -15.72 -8.92 -23.71
N GLU A 311 -15.30 -10.13 -23.32
CA GLU A 311 -16.14 -11.28 -23.01
C GLU A 311 -16.10 -11.65 -21.52
N GLY A 312 -17.11 -12.38 -21.04
CA GLY A 312 -17.15 -12.86 -19.64
C GLY A 312 -17.23 -11.77 -18.56
N PRO A 313 -17.25 -12.16 -17.28
CA PRO A 313 -16.86 -11.26 -16.19
C PRO A 313 -15.36 -10.94 -16.25
N PRO A 314 -14.92 -9.72 -15.90
CA PRO A 314 -15.66 -8.63 -15.29
C PRO A 314 -16.04 -7.57 -16.34
N ARG A 315 -17.09 -7.84 -17.13
CA ARG A 315 -17.91 -6.78 -17.72
C ARG A 315 -18.43 -5.89 -16.58
N GLY A 316 -17.75 -4.77 -16.38
CA GLY A 316 -18.06 -3.71 -15.41
C GLY A 316 -17.03 -3.60 -14.28
N ILE A 317 -15.75 -3.50 -14.60
CA ILE A 317 -14.79 -3.00 -13.62
C ILE A 317 -15.11 -1.52 -13.36
N VAL A 318 -15.89 -1.23 -12.33
CA VAL A 318 -15.97 0.13 -11.78
C VAL A 318 -14.79 0.27 -10.84
N THR A 319 -13.76 0.97 -11.28
CA THR A 319 -12.79 1.51 -10.34
C THR A 319 -13.19 2.92 -9.97
N PRO A 320 -13.01 3.34 -8.71
CA PRO A 320 -13.43 4.66 -8.29
C PRO A 320 -12.62 5.75 -9.01
N VAL A 321 -11.46 5.39 -9.55
CA VAL A 321 -10.64 6.26 -10.42
C VAL A 321 -11.31 6.56 -11.76
N ALA A 322 -12.06 5.61 -12.34
CA ALA A 322 -12.77 5.82 -13.62
C ALA A 322 -13.82 6.95 -13.52
N GLY A 323 -14.36 7.22 -12.33
CA GLY A 323 -15.26 8.35 -12.07
C GLY A 323 -14.59 9.69 -11.76
N LEU A 324 -13.27 9.71 -11.50
CA LEU A 324 -12.51 10.91 -11.10
C LEU A 324 -11.65 11.51 -12.23
N THR A 325 -11.53 10.81 -13.35
CA THR A 325 -10.99 11.38 -14.58
C THR A 325 -12.15 11.84 -15.44
N PRO A 326 -12.29 13.15 -15.75
CA PRO A 326 -13.05 13.53 -16.92
C PRO A 326 -12.34 12.87 -18.11
N TRP A 327 -12.92 11.79 -18.63
CA TRP A 327 -12.45 11.14 -19.84
C TRP A 327 -12.58 12.15 -20.98
N PRO A 328 -11.50 12.53 -21.68
CA PRO A 328 -11.62 13.34 -22.89
C PRO A 328 -12.26 12.47 -23.98
N GLY A 329 -13.61 12.40 -23.99
CA GLY A 329 -14.39 11.59 -24.95
C GLY A 329 -15.60 10.82 -24.42
N ALA A 330 -15.83 10.72 -23.10
CA ALA A 330 -17.04 10.07 -22.56
C ALA A 330 -18.06 11.14 -22.21
N ALA A 331 -18.73 11.68 -23.22
CA ALA A 331 -20.02 12.31 -22.99
C ALA A 331 -20.96 11.22 -22.43
N PRO A 332 -21.77 11.50 -21.40
CA PRO A 332 -22.81 10.56 -20.98
C PRO A 332 -23.71 10.24 -22.19
N PRO A 333 -24.16 8.99 -22.36
CA PRO A 333 -25.10 8.68 -23.43
C PRO A 333 -26.33 9.59 -23.28
N PRO A 334 -26.87 10.13 -24.38
CA PRO A 334 -28.07 10.95 -24.30
C PRO A 334 -29.19 10.13 -23.64
N PRO A 335 -30.03 10.75 -22.79
CA PRO A 335 -31.15 10.05 -22.18
C PRO A 335 -31.97 9.37 -23.27
N SER A 336 -32.24 8.07 -23.09
CA SER A 336 -33.07 7.31 -24.02
C SER A 336 -34.42 8.01 -24.15
N ALA A 337 -34.77 8.37 -25.38
CA ALA A 337 -36.07 8.97 -25.68
C ALA A 337 -37.18 8.00 -25.21
N PRO A 338 -38.24 8.50 -24.56
CA PRO A 338 -39.35 7.65 -24.17
C PRO A 338 -39.93 6.98 -25.42
N SER A 339 -39.98 5.66 -25.40
CA SER A 339 -40.62 4.85 -26.44
C SER A 339 -42.06 5.35 -26.62
N SER A 340 -42.35 5.90 -27.79
CA SER A 340 -43.72 6.28 -28.16
C SER A 340 -44.56 5.00 -28.30
N PRO A 341 -45.78 4.98 -27.73
CA PRO A 341 -46.66 3.82 -27.86
C PRO A 341 -47.26 3.81 -29.27
N CYS A 342 -47.09 2.70 -29.97
CA CYS A 342 -47.95 2.23 -31.06
C CYS A 342 -48.15 0.73 -30.88
#